data_AF-A0A3C1DT72-F1
#
_entry.id   AF-A0A3C1DT72-F1
#
_cell.length_a   1.000
_cell.length_b   1.000
_cell.length_c   1.000
_cell.angle_alpha   90.00
_cell.angle_beta   90.00
_cell.angle_gamma   90.00
#
_symmetry.space_group_name_H-M   'P 1'
#
loop_
_entity.id
_entity.type
_entity.pdbx_description
1 polymer ?
#
loop_
_entity_poly.entity_id
_entity_poly.type
_entity_poly.pdbx_seq_one_letter_code
_entity_poly.pdbx_strand_id
1 'polypeptide(L)'
;ENAVKIARSFTKRQAVVVVEHAYHGRTNLTMALTAKDMPYKHGFGPFAAEVYRVPTSYPLRDERDGATAAAQAIAKITKEVGPDQVAAVLIEPIQGEGGFIVPAPGFLSSLANFCTQNGIVFIADEIQTGFARTGAWFACDHEGVIPDLITTAKGIAGGLPLAAVTGRAEIMDAPHVGGLGGTYGGNPVACAAALGSIAAMHDADLPSRAAAIGELMMTRLRAMQERFPEIAEVRGRGAMNAIELVQPGTSTPHD
;
A
#
# COMPACT_ATOMS: atom_id res chain seq x y z
N GLU A 1 4.22 7.60 -8.81
CA GLU A 1 4.91 8.68 -9.56
C GLU A 1 4.88 10.02 -8.81
N ASN A 2 3.79 10.80 -8.85
CA ASN A 2 3.79 12.16 -8.27
C ASN A 2 4.10 12.21 -6.77
N ALA A 3 3.65 11.23 -5.96
CA ALA A 3 4.02 11.16 -4.55
C ALA A 3 5.55 11.07 -4.33
N VAL A 4 6.26 10.33 -5.18
CA VAL A 4 7.73 10.27 -5.16
C VAL A 4 8.35 11.61 -5.56
N LYS A 5 7.83 12.28 -6.60
CA LYS A 5 8.30 13.61 -7.00
C LYS A 5 8.15 14.63 -5.87
N ILE A 6 6.99 14.63 -5.21
CA ILE A 6 6.66 15.51 -4.09
C ILE A 6 7.62 15.25 -2.93
N ALA A 7 7.78 13.99 -2.51
CA ALA A 7 8.69 13.62 -1.42
C ALA A 7 10.16 13.97 -1.71
N ARG A 8 10.66 13.71 -2.93
CA ARG A 8 12.01 14.11 -3.35
C ARG A 8 12.17 15.63 -3.38
N SER A 9 11.15 16.36 -3.86
CA SER A 9 11.19 17.83 -3.87
C SER A 9 11.21 18.42 -2.46
N PHE A 10 10.45 17.85 -1.52
CA PHE A 10 10.40 18.30 -0.14
C PHE A 10 11.70 18.00 0.61
N THR A 11 12.13 16.74 0.63
CA THR A 11 13.29 16.28 1.40
C THR A 11 14.64 16.66 0.78
N LYS A 12 14.67 16.93 -0.53
CA LYS A 12 15.90 17.04 -1.35
C LYS A 12 16.77 15.77 -1.37
N ARG A 13 16.18 14.63 -1.01
CA ARG A 13 16.80 13.30 -1.01
C ARG A 13 16.34 12.49 -2.22
N GLN A 14 17.04 11.42 -2.55
CA GLN A 14 16.78 10.65 -3.78
C GLN A 14 16.17 9.26 -3.53
N ALA A 15 16.62 8.56 -2.49
CA ALA A 15 16.25 7.16 -2.30
C ALA A 15 14.77 6.99 -1.93
N VAL A 16 14.12 6.03 -2.56
CA VAL A 16 12.78 5.57 -2.21
C VAL A 16 12.87 4.13 -1.73
N VAL A 17 12.38 3.89 -0.52
CA VAL A 17 12.30 2.55 0.05
C VAL A 17 10.90 1.99 -0.20
N VAL A 18 10.84 0.77 -0.70
CA VAL A 18 9.63 -0.05 -0.86
C VAL A 18 9.83 -1.39 -0.15
N VAL A 19 8.76 -2.12 0.08
CA VAL A 19 8.84 -3.43 0.73
C VAL A 19 8.80 -4.59 -0.27
N GLU A 20 9.22 -5.78 0.17
CA GLU A 20 8.95 -7.05 -0.52
C GLU A 20 7.44 -7.22 -0.78
N HIS A 21 7.07 -7.99 -1.80
CA HIS A 21 5.68 -8.21 -2.24
C HIS A 21 4.88 -6.97 -2.73
N ALA A 22 5.47 -5.77 -2.75
CA ALA A 22 4.79 -4.56 -3.16
C ALA A 22 4.38 -4.51 -4.65
N TYR A 23 3.29 -3.80 -4.95
CA TYR A 23 2.87 -3.43 -6.30
C TYR A 23 2.43 -1.97 -6.35
N HIS A 24 3.05 -1.17 -7.24
CA HIS A 24 2.80 0.27 -7.32
C HIS A 24 2.49 0.78 -8.73
N GLY A 25 2.38 -0.12 -9.72
CA GLY A 25 2.00 0.23 -11.10
C GLY A 25 2.97 -0.28 -12.17
N ARG A 26 2.81 0.26 -13.38
CA ARG A 26 3.43 -0.25 -14.62
C ARG A 26 4.19 0.80 -15.45
N THR A 27 4.41 1.99 -14.92
CA THR A 27 5.36 2.97 -15.50
C THR A 27 6.79 2.57 -15.14
N ASN A 28 7.82 3.12 -15.79
CA ASN A 28 9.21 2.71 -15.51
C ASN A 28 9.60 2.81 -14.02
N LEU A 29 9.28 3.92 -13.33
CA LEU A 29 9.53 4.03 -11.89
C LEU A 29 8.62 3.07 -11.10
N THR A 30 7.33 3.00 -11.41
CA THR A 30 6.41 2.14 -10.61
C THR A 30 6.66 0.64 -10.81
N MET A 31 7.24 0.23 -11.94
CA MET A 31 7.81 -1.11 -12.14
C MET A 31 9.06 -1.33 -11.27
N ALA A 32 9.90 -0.30 -11.09
CA ALA A 32 11.03 -0.36 -10.14
C ALA A 32 10.55 -0.55 -8.69
N LEU A 33 9.50 0.19 -8.32
CA LEU A 33 8.85 0.12 -7.00
C LEU A 33 8.15 -1.25 -6.78
N THR A 34 7.61 -1.85 -7.83
CA THR A 34 6.95 -3.18 -7.80
C THR A 34 7.96 -4.32 -7.62
N ALA A 35 7.62 -5.32 -6.80
CA ALA A 35 8.48 -6.44 -6.44
C ALA A 35 8.55 -7.51 -7.54
N LYS A 36 7.39 -8.10 -7.90
CA LYS A 36 7.28 -9.28 -8.75
C LYS A 36 7.76 -9.01 -10.19
N ASP A 37 8.62 -9.89 -10.73
CA ASP A 37 9.16 -9.76 -12.08
C ASP A 37 8.11 -10.04 -13.16
N MET A 38 7.52 -11.24 -13.17
CA MET A 38 6.49 -11.61 -14.13
C MET A 38 5.08 -11.37 -13.56
N PRO A 39 4.16 -10.73 -14.32
CA PRO A 39 4.30 -10.19 -15.67
C PRO A 39 4.62 -8.67 -15.70
N TYR A 40 5.13 -8.09 -14.60
CA TYR A 40 5.14 -6.63 -14.42
C TYR A 40 6.42 -5.94 -14.92
N LYS A 41 7.56 -6.62 -14.93
CA LYS A 41 8.90 -6.03 -15.10
C LYS A 41 9.71 -6.71 -16.20
N HIS A 42 9.54 -8.01 -16.40
CA HIS A 42 10.37 -8.80 -17.31
C HIS A 42 10.47 -8.17 -18.70
N GLY A 43 11.70 -7.89 -19.15
CA GLY A 43 11.97 -7.29 -20.47
C GLY A 43 11.74 -5.78 -20.60
N PHE A 44 11.35 -5.06 -19.54
CA PHE A 44 11.06 -3.61 -19.59
C PHE A 44 12.14 -2.70 -18.97
N GLY A 45 13.28 -3.26 -18.57
CA GLY A 45 14.40 -2.52 -17.98
C GLY A 45 15.27 -1.76 -19.00
N PRO A 46 16.25 -0.95 -18.54
CA PRO A 46 16.56 -0.69 -17.13
C PRO A 46 15.51 0.20 -16.45
N PHE A 47 15.40 0.08 -15.13
CA PHE A 47 14.43 0.81 -14.32
C PHE A 47 15.04 2.05 -13.66
N ALA A 48 14.17 2.96 -13.22
CA ALA A 48 14.56 4.11 -12.40
C ALA A 48 15.41 3.68 -11.21
N ALA A 49 16.55 4.35 -11.03
CA ALA A 49 17.49 4.09 -9.93
C ALA A 49 16.99 4.68 -8.60
N GLU A 50 17.78 4.50 -7.54
CA GLU A 50 17.49 4.99 -6.18
C GLU A 50 16.17 4.44 -5.63
N VAL A 51 15.92 3.16 -5.90
CA VAL A 51 14.82 2.38 -5.34
C VAL A 51 15.38 1.17 -4.59
N TYR A 52 15.12 1.12 -3.29
CA TYR A 52 15.64 0.09 -2.40
C TYR A 52 14.50 -0.73 -1.83
N ARG A 53 14.71 -2.05 -1.71
CA ARG A 53 13.69 -2.97 -1.22
C ARG A 53 14.09 -3.56 0.12
N VAL A 54 13.16 -3.55 1.06
CA VAL A 54 13.36 -4.10 2.40
C VAL A 54 12.30 -5.17 2.73
N PRO A 55 12.57 -6.06 3.70
CA PRO A 55 11.58 -7.04 4.15
C PRO A 55 10.25 -6.39 4.53
N THR A 56 9.15 -7.07 4.22
CA THR A 56 7.81 -6.72 4.69
C THR A 56 7.47 -7.49 5.98
N SER A 57 6.30 -7.23 6.57
CA SER A 57 5.67 -8.13 7.53
C SER A 57 4.68 -9.04 6.80
N TYR A 58 4.99 -10.33 6.76
CA TYR A 58 4.13 -11.37 6.18
C TYR A 58 3.99 -12.49 7.22
N PRO A 59 3.02 -12.38 8.14
CA PRO A 59 2.94 -13.22 9.34
C PRO A 59 2.99 -14.73 9.07
N LEU A 60 2.30 -15.21 8.04
CA LEU A 60 2.33 -16.61 7.62
C LEU A 60 3.73 -17.12 7.25
N ARG A 61 4.58 -16.26 6.70
CA ARG A 61 5.87 -16.60 6.11
C ARG A 61 7.05 -16.24 6.99
N ASP A 62 6.92 -15.20 7.82
CA ASP A 62 7.99 -14.69 8.66
C ASP A 62 7.88 -15.09 10.14
N GLU A 63 6.68 -15.48 10.60
CA GLU A 63 6.34 -15.83 11.98
C GLU A 63 6.77 -14.76 13.00
N ARG A 64 6.65 -13.48 12.64
CA ARG A 64 7.08 -12.34 13.47
C ARG A 64 5.94 -11.43 13.87
N ASP A 65 6.09 -10.83 15.06
CA ASP A 65 5.29 -9.66 15.42
C ASP A 65 5.69 -8.43 14.59
N GLY A 66 4.81 -7.42 14.58
CA GLY A 66 4.98 -6.24 13.74
C GLY A 66 6.20 -5.40 14.13
N ALA A 67 6.52 -5.31 15.42
CA ALA A 67 7.68 -4.57 15.90
C ALA A 67 9.01 -5.21 15.44
N THR A 68 9.11 -6.53 15.51
CA THR A 68 10.28 -7.29 15.07
C THR A 68 10.44 -7.21 13.55
N ALA A 69 9.35 -7.37 12.79
CA ALA A 69 9.39 -7.21 11.34
C ALA A 69 9.81 -5.78 10.93
N ALA A 70 9.30 -4.75 11.61
CA ALA A 70 9.68 -3.36 11.36
C ALA A 70 11.15 -3.10 11.70
N ALA A 71 11.64 -3.63 12.82
CA ALA A 71 13.04 -3.49 13.22
C ALA A 71 14.00 -4.06 12.15
N GLN A 72 13.64 -5.16 11.48
CA GLN A 72 14.44 -5.72 10.39
C GLN A 72 14.46 -4.81 9.15
N ALA A 73 13.29 -4.30 8.75
CA ALA A 73 13.19 -3.34 7.67
C ALA A 73 14.03 -2.08 7.97
N ILE A 74 13.87 -1.50 9.16
CA ILE A 74 14.61 -0.32 9.63
C ILE A 74 16.11 -0.57 9.68
N ALA A 75 16.55 -1.73 10.19
CA ALA A 75 17.96 -2.09 10.23
C ALA A 75 18.56 -2.16 8.82
N LYS A 76 17.82 -2.70 7.84
CA LYS A 76 18.24 -2.73 6.43
C LYS A 76 18.31 -1.33 5.83
N ILE A 77 17.31 -0.48 6.04
CA ILE A 77 17.33 0.93 5.59
C ILE A 77 18.58 1.63 6.15
N THR A 78 18.80 1.50 7.46
CA THR A 78 19.90 2.16 8.16
C THR A 78 21.27 1.71 7.66
N LYS A 79 21.43 0.40 7.42
CA LYS A 79 22.72 -0.18 7.03
C LYS A 79 23.04 -0.01 5.55
N GLU A 80 22.05 -0.11 4.67
CA GLU A 80 22.29 -0.22 3.22
C GLU A 80 21.98 1.06 2.44
N VAL A 81 21.20 1.99 3.01
CA VAL A 81 20.78 3.23 2.33
C VAL A 81 21.26 4.47 3.07
N GLY A 82 21.13 4.48 4.40
CA GLY A 82 21.36 5.68 5.22
C GLY A 82 20.06 6.52 5.32
N PRO A 83 19.48 6.69 6.52
CA PRO A 83 18.17 7.38 6.67
C PRO A 83 18.17 8.81 6.14
N ASP A 84 19.32 9.48 6.16
CA ASP A 84 19.55 10.83 5.66
C ASP A 84 19.53 10.94 4.12
N GLN A 85 19.61 9.80 3.41
CA GLN A 85 19.50 9.71 1.95
C GLN A 85 18.08 9.32 1.47
N VAL A 86 17.20 8.91 2.39
CA VAL A 86 15.85 8.43 2.07
C VAL A 86 14.86 9.59 1.99
N ALA A 87 14.28 9.78 0.81
CA ALA A 87 13.20 10.72 0.58
C ALA A 87 11.85 10.19 1.08
N ALA A 88 11.58 8.91 0.81
CA ALA A 88 10.31 8.30 1.16
C ALA A 88 10.41 6.81 1.47
N VAL A 89 9.55 6.36 2.39
CA VAL A 89 9.13 4.96 2.51
C VAL A 89 7.73 4.86 1.93
N LEU A 90 7.53 4.00 0.93
CA LEU A 90 6.26 3.78 0.24
C LEU A 90 5.77 2.36 0.51
N ILE A 91 4.55 2.22 1.04
CA ILE A 91 3.97 0.94 1.39
C ILE A 91 2.44 0.93 1.24
N GLU A 92 1.90 -0.19 0.76
CA GLU A 92 0.46 -0.49 0.80
C GLU A 92 0.09 -0.96 2.23
N PRO A 93 -0.91 -0.36 2.92
CA PRO A 93 -1.28 -0.80 4.28
C PRO A 93 -1.74 -2.26 4.37
N ILE A 94 -2.35 -2.77 3.30
CA ILE A 94 -2.53 -4.20 3.03
C ILE A 94 -2.04 -4.42 1.61
N GLN A 95 -1.04 -5.28 1.41
CA GLN A 95 -0.41 -5.43 0.09
C GLN A 95 -1.33 -6.20 -0.85
N GLY A 96 -1.72 -5.55 -1.93
CA GLY A 96 -2.74 -6.02 -2.86
C GLY A 96 -2.31 -7.21 -3.71
N GLU A 97 -1.68 -6.90 -4.85
CA GLU A 97 -1.20 -7.90 -5.82
C GLU A 97 -0.13 -8.83 -5.23
N GLY A 98 0.46 -8.47 -4.10
CA GLY A 98 1.36 -9.30 -3.31
C GLY A 98 0.67 -10.49 -2.62
N GLY A 99 -0.66 -10.50 -2.53
CA GLY A 99 -1.46 -11.59 -1.97
C GLY A 99 -2.37 -11.19 -0.81
N PHE A 100 -2.86 -9.95 -0.78
CA PHE A 100 -3.64 -9.38 0.35
C PHE A 100 -2.94 -9.58 1.69
N ILE A 101 -1.63 -9.33 1.72
CA ILE A 101 -0.80 -9.51 2.91
C ILE A 101 -1.16 -8.41 3.90
N VAL A 102 -1.77 -8.81 5.02
CA VAL A 102 -2.05 -7.92 6.15
C VAL A 102 -0.81 -7.94 7.06
N PRO A 103 -0.13 -6.81 7.27
CA PRO A 103 1.04 -6.78 8.15
C PRO A 103 0.64 -7.11 9.60
N ALA A 104 1.59 -7.65 10.37
CA ALA A 104 1.38 -7.84 11.80
C ALA A 104 1.15 -6.49 12.50
N PRO A 105 0.26 -6.42 13.51
CA PRO A 105 -0.03 -5.18 14.23
C PRO A 105 1.24 -4.49 14.73
N GLY A 106 1.32 -3.17 14.52
CA GLY A 106 2.46 -2.36 14.94
C GLY A 106 3.58 -2.24 13.91
N PHE A 107 3.54 -2.99 12.80
CA PHE A 107 4.53 -2.85 11.72
C PHE A 107 4.44 -1.48 11.05
N LEU A 108 3.24 -1.08 10.62
CA LEU A 108 3.02 0.20 9.93
C LEU A 108 3.34 1.40 10.82
N SER A 109 2.86 1.38 12.06
CA SER A 109 3.12 2.47 13.01
C SER A 109 4.61 2.58 13.38
N SER A 110 5.33 1.47 13.48
CA SER A 110 6.78 1.48 13.71
C SER A 110 7.54 2.10 12.54
N LEU A 111 7.18 1.78 11.29
CA LEU A 111 7.78 2.40 10.11
C LEU A 111 7.45 3.89 10.01
N ALA A 112 6.20 4.28 10.26
CA ALA A 112 5.78 5.69 10.23
C ALA A 112 6.51 6.53 11.31
N ASN A 113 6.68 5.98 12.52
CA ASN A 113 7.44 6.62 13.60
C ASN A 113 8.92 6.77 13.22
N PHE A 114 9.54 5.74 12.65
CA PHE A 114 10.91 5.81 12.14
C PHE A 114 11.04 6.90 11.06
N CYS A 115 10.09 6.97 10.13
CA CYS A 115 10.10 7.99 9.08
C CYS A 115 10.04 9.41 9.67
N THR A 116 9.12 9.63 10.62
CA THR A 116 8.96 10.89 11.34
C THR A 116 10.27 11.31 12.03
N GLN A 117 10.92 10.40 12.74
CA GLN A 117 12.18 10.67 13.46
C GLN A 117 13.35 11.03 12.55
N ASN A 118 13.32 10.63 11.28
CA ASN A 118 14.42 10.81 10.33
C ASN A 118 14.11 11.82 9.20
N GLY A 119 12.95 12.50 9.27
CA GLY A 119 12.51 13.42 8.22
C GLY A 119 12.29 12.73 6.87
N ILE A 120 11.89 11.46 6.89
CA ILE A 120 11.53 10.68 5.70
C ILE A 120 10.03 10.80 5.50
N VAL A 121 9.57 10.99 4.27
CA VAL A 121 8.13 11.05 3.97
C VAL A 121 7.55 9.63 3.99
N PHE A 122 6.61 9.36 4.89
CA PHE A 122 5.87 8.10 4.90
C PHE A 122 4.68 8.18 3.94
N ILE A 123 4.69 7.36 2.89
CA ILE A 123 3.66 7.33 1.86
C ILE A 123 2.84 6.04 2.00
N ALA A 124 1.55 6.19 2.30
CA ALA A 124 0.60 5.08 2.26
C ALA A 124 -0.01 4.95 0.85
N ASP A 125 0.21 3.82 0.21
CA ASP A 125 -0.46 3.49 -1.05
C ASP A 125 -1.83 2.88 -0.81
N GLU A 126 -2.84 3.74 -0.71
CA GLU A 126 -4.23 3.37 -0.50
C GLU A 126 -5.00 3.22 -1.83
N ILE A 127 -4.31 3.02 -2.96
CA ILE A 127 -4.95 2.86 -4.26
C ILE A 127 -5.93 1.68 -4.24
N GLN A 128 -5.56 0.54 -3.63
CA GLN A 128 -6.43 -0.64 -3.55
C GLN A 128 -7.25 -0.70 -2.26
N THR A 129 -6.71 -0.21 -1.15
CA THR A 129 -7.29 -0.34 0.19
C THR A 129 -8.21 0.81 0.61
N GLY A 130 -8.12 1.97 -0.06
CA GLY A 130 -8.92 3.14 0.27
C GLY A 130 -10.38 3.03 -0.18
N PHE A 131 -11.16 4.02 0.23
CA PHE A 131 -12.59 4.17 -0.06
C PHE A 131 -13.44 2.97 0.35
N ALA A 132 -13.61 2.79 1.66
CA ALA A 132 -14.47 1.79 2.31
C ALA A 132 -14.05 0.32 2.15
N ARG A 133 -13.09 0.01 1.27
CA ARG A 133 -12.72 -1.37 0.89
C ARG A 133 -12.49 -2.29 2.08
N THR A 134 -11.76 -1.82 3.09
CA THR A 134 -11.32 -2.63 4.22
C THR A 134 -12.22 -2.55 5.45
N GLY A 135 -13.40 -1.93 5.32
CA GLY A 135 -14.29 -1.66 6.46
C GLY A 135 -14.05 -0.31 7.16
N ALA A 136 -13.13 0.50 6.62
CA ALA A 136 -12.85 1.87 7.02
C ALA A 136 -12.66 2.74 5.77
N TRP A 137 -12.63 4.06 5.90
CA TRP A 137 -12.37 4.95 4.76
C TRP A 137 -11.00 4.68 4.15
N PHE A 138 -9.98 4.51 5.01
CA PHE A 138 -8.63 4.13 4.63
C PHE A 138 -8.14 2.98 5.53
N ALA A 139 -7.31 2.09 5.01
CA ALA A 139 -6.79 0.98 5.80
C ALA A 139 -5.83 1.43 6.92
N CYS A 140 -5.15 2.56 6.75
CA CYS A 140 -4.36 3.20 7.80
C CYS A 140 -5.18 3.51 9.07
N ASP A 141 -6.50 3.76 8.95
CA ASP A 141 -7.38 4.09 10.08
C ASP A 141 -7.44 2.96 11.12
N HIS A 142 -7.33 1.70 10.68
CA HIS A 142 -7.39 0.55 11.57
C HIS A 142 -6.22 0.48 12.56
N GLU A 143 -5.09 1.12 12.25
CA GLU A 143 -3.91 1.17 13.11
C GLU A 143 -3.60 2.59 13.61
N GLY A 144 -4.49 3.56 13.34
CA GLY A 144 -4.31 4.95 13.73
C GLY A 144 -3.06 5.60 13.11
N VAL A 145 -2.59 5.10 11.97
CA VAL A 145 -1.41 5.64 11.28
C VAL A 145 -1.83 6.85 10.46
N ILE A 146 -1.17 7.98 10.66
CA ILE A 146 -1.39 9.21 9.88
C ILE A 146 -0.21 9.38 8.91
N PRO A 147 -0.35 8.98 7.64
CA PRO A 147 0.73 9.11 6.67
C PRO A 147 0.96 10.56 6.24
N ASP A 148 2.18 10.86 5.79
CA ASP A 148 2.54 12.19 5.30
C ASP A 148 1.95 12.46 3.92
N LEU A 149 1.92 11.43 3.06
CA LEU A 149 1.24 11.41 1.78
C LEU A 149 0.40 10.12 1.63
N ILE A 150 -0.72 10.22 0.95
CA ILE A 150 -1.58 9.09 0.55
C ILE A 150 -1.77 9.11 -0.96
N THR A 151 -1.59 7.97 -1.62
CA THR A 151 -2.01 7.79 -3.02
C THR A 151 -3.34 7.07 -3.09
N THR A 152 -4.25 7.58 -3.92
CA THR A 152 -5.57 6.98 -4.15
C THR A 152 -5.93 6.94 -5.63
N ALA A 153 -6.72 5.95 -6.03
CA ALA A 153 -7.32 5.83 -7.37
C ALA A 153 -8.52 4.86 -7.27
N LYS A 154 -8.68 3.93 -8.22
CA LYS A 154 -9.66 2.83 -8.22
C LYS A 154 -11.06 3.26 -7.74
N GLY A 155 -11.36 3.05 -6.46
CA GLY A 155 -12.67 3.34 -5.87
C GLY A 155 -13.08 4.82 -5.87
N ILE A 156 -12.13 5.76 -6.00
CA ILE A 156 -12.38 7.20 -5.83
C ILE A 156 -13.47 7.77 -6.74
N ALA A 157 -13.60 7.29 -7.98
CA ALA A 157 -14.44 7.92 -9.02
C ALA A 157 -15.45 6.97 -9.66
N GLY A 158 -15.92 5.96 -8.90
CA GLY A 158 -16.98 5.07 -9.38
C GLY A 158 -16.65 4.32 -10.68
N GLY A 159 -15.36 4.11 -10.97
CA GLY A 159 -14.87 3.44 -12.19
C GLY A 159 -14.33 4.39 -13.27
N LEU A 160 -14.51 5.71 -13.16
CA LEU A 160 -13.86 6.65 -14.07
C LEU A 160 -12.37 6.86 -13.73
N PRO A 161 -11.51 7.19 -14.71
CA PRO A 161 -10.08 7.40 -14.48
C PRO A 161 -9.83 8.67 -13.66
N LEU A 162 -9.58 8.48 -12.36
CA LEU A 162 -9.11 9.52 -11.46
C LEU A 162 -8.14 8.91 -10.44
N ALA A 163 -7.10 9.68 -10.11
CA ALA A 163 -6.17 9.37 -9.04
C ALA A 163 -5.81 10.67 -8.31
N ALA A 164 -5.42 10.56 -7.05
CA ALA A 164 -5.02 11.69 -6.22
C ALA A 164 -3.76 11.36 -5.41
N VAL A 165 -3.00 12.42 -5.11
CA VAL A 165 -1.99 12.44 -4.04
C VAL A 165 -2.47 13.47 -3.04
N THR A 166 -2.71 13.07 -1.80
CA THR A 166 -3.12 13.94 -0.70
C THR A 166 -2.06 13.89 0.38
N GLY A 167 -1.76 15.00 1.05
CA GLY A 167 -0.76 14.98 2.13
C GLY A 167 -0.57 16.34 2.78
N ARG A 168 0.42 16.42 3.67
CA ARG A 168 0.75 17.65 4.42
C ARG A 168 1.05 18.82 3.47
N ALA A 169 0.55 20.01 3.81
CA ALA A 169 0.65 21.18 2.93
C ALA A 169 2.12 21.54 2.62
N GLU A 170 2.98 21.58 3.64
CA GLU A 170 4.41 21.88 3.49
C GLU A 170 5.16 20.88 2.59
N ILE A 171 4.66 19.65 2.48
CA ILE A 171 5.21 18.62 1.60
C ILE A 171 4.65 18.79 0.18
N MET A 172 3.33 18.98 0.06
CA MET A 172 2.62 19.15 -1.21
C MET A 172 3.01 20.43 -1.96
N ASP A 173 3.34 21.50 -1.23
CA ASP A 173 3.71 22.82 -1.78
C ASP A 173 5.21 22.93 -2.11
N ALA A 174 6.02 21.91 -1.81
CA ALA A 174 7.45 21.93 -2.06
C ALA A 174 7.87 21.93 -3.55
N PRO A 175 7.16 21.27 -4.50
CA PRO A 175 7.42 21.41 -5.92
C PRO A 175 7.17 22.84 -6.42
N HIS A 176 8.04 23.33 -7.31
CA HIS A 176 7.84 24.64 -7.95
C HIS A 176 6.58 24.68 -8.83
N VAL A 177 6.08 25.89 -9.13
CA VAL A 177 4.93 26.11 -10.01
C VAL A 177 5.15 25.44 -11.37
N GLY A 178 4.21 24.59 -11.79
CA GLY A 178 4.30 23.79 -13.02
C GLY A 178 5.11 22.48 -12.87
N GLY A 179 5.74 22.23 -11.72
CA GLY A 179 6.51 21.01 -11.45
C GLY A 179 5.65 19.75 -11.30
N LEU A 180 4.35 19.91 -10.99
CA LEU A 180 3.33 18.87 -11.03
C LEU A 180 2.31 19.21 -12.12
N GLY A 181 1.99 18.25 -12.98
CA GLY A 181 1.07 18.46 -14.09
C GLY A 181 0.78 17.18 -14.86
N GLY A 182 -0.13 17.32 -15.83
CA GLY A 182 -0.55 16.27 -16.75
C GLY A 182 -1.89 16.67 -17.39
N THR A 183 -2.00 16.56 -18.70
CA THR A 183 -3.11 17.15 -19.49
C THR A 183 -4.50 16.75 -18.99
N TYR A 184 -4.67 15.50 -18.56
CA TYR A 184 -5.96 14.96 -18.14
C TYR A 184 -6.12 14.84 -16.62
N GLY A 185 -5.13 15.32 -15.85
CA GLY A 185 -5.21 15.32 -14.38
C GLY A 185 -6.38 16.16 -13.91
N GLY A 186 -7.16 15.66 -12.95
CA GLY A 186 -8.32 16.39 -12.42
C GLY A 186 -9.42 16.63 -13.46
N ASN A 187 -9.62 15.67 -14.39
CA ASN A 187 -10.68 15.77 -15.38
C ASN A 187 -12.05 16.09 -14.72
N PRO A 188 -12.78 17.11 -15.17
CA PRO A 188 -13.98 17.58 -14.48
C PRO A 188 -15.11 16.54 -14.43
N VAL A 189 -15.24 15.68 -15.44
CA VAL A 189 -16.23 14.59 -15.45
C VAL A 189 -15.86 13.52 -14.42
N ALA A 190 -14.58 13.14 -14.35
CA ALA A 190 -14.10 12.20 -13.35
C ALA A 190 -14.20 12.76 -11.92
N CYS A 191 -13.95 14.06 -11.74
CA CYS A 191 -14.16 14.74 -10.45
C CYS A 191 -15.64 14.76 -10.04
N ALA A 192 -16.56 15.04 -10.95
CA ALA A 192 -18.00 14.97 -10.66
C ALA A 192 -18.43 13.55 -10.26
N ALA A 193 -17.92 12.53 -10.95
CA ALA A 193 -18.15 11.13 -10.57
C ALA A 193 -17.56 10.79 -9.21
N ALA A 194 -16.40 11.34 -8.85
CA ALA A 194 -15.80 11.14 -7.53
C ALA A 194 -16.66 11.75 -6.41
N LEU A 195 -17.18 12.96 -6.60
CA LEU A 195 -18.09 13.57 -5.64
C LEU A 195 -19.35 12.70 -5.43
N GLY A 196 -19.97 12.22 -6.52
CA GLY A 196 -21.12 11.32 -6.44
C GLY A 196 -20.79 9.97 -5.79
N SER A 197 -19.64 9.38 -6.13
CA SER A 197 -19.17 8.10 -5.56
C SER A 197 -18.92 8.21 -4.05
N ILE A 198 -18.24 9.27 -3.61
CA ILE A 198 -17.96 9.53 -2.19
C ILE A 198 -19.25 9.80 -1.41
N ALA A 199 -20.17 10.60 -1.97
CA ALA A 199 -21.47 10.84 -1.36
C ALA A 199 -22.24 9.52 -1.19
N ALA A 200 -22.30 8.68 -2.21
CA ALA A 200 -22.94 7.37 -2.13
C ALA A 200 -22.28 6.44 -1.10
N MET A 201 -20.94 6.47 -0.99
CA MET A 201 -20.20 5.72 0.04
C MET A 201 -20.56 6.15 1.45
N HIS A 202 -20.69 7.46 1.66
CA HIS A 202 -21.06 8.06 2.93
C HIS A 202 -22.52 7.77 3.29
N ASP A 203 -23.46 8.08 2.39
CA ASP A 203 -24.90 8.00 2.64
C ASP A 203 -25.38 6.56 2.87
N ALA A 204 -24.72 5.58 2.23
CA ALA A 204 -25.02 4.16 2.41
C ALA A 204 -24.16 3.47 3.48
N ASP A 205 -23.33 4.21 4.21
CA ASP A 205 -22.35 3.70 5.18
C ASP A 205 -21.60 2.46 4.66
N LEU A 206 -20.96 2.64 3.50
CA LEU A 206 -20.23 1.54 2.85
C LEU A 206 -19.05 1.01 3.66
N PRO A 207 -18.36 1.77 4.53
CA PRO A 207 -17.41 1.19 5.48
C PRO A 207 -18.04 0.11 6.36
N SER A 208 -19.15 0.39 7.04
CA SER A 208 -19.85 -0.62 7.85
C SER A 208 -20.34 -1.80 7.00
N ARG A 209 -20.79 -1.55 5.77
CA ARG A 209 -21.20 -2.63 4.84
C ARG A 209 -20.02 -3.53 4.47
N ALA A 210 -18.86 -2.96 4.19
CA ALA A 210 -17.65 -3.72 3.87
C ALA A 210 -17.20 -4.56 5.08
N ALA A 211 -17.27 -4.01 6.29
CA ALA A 211 -17.01 -4.76 7.52
C ALA A 211 -17.96 -5.97 7.66
N ALA A 212 -19.26 -5.79 7.43
CA ALA A 212 -20.24 -6.88 7.48
C ALA A 212 -19.99 -7.96 6.40
N ILE A 213 -19.56 -7.56 5.19
CA ILE A 213 -19.13 -8.50 4.14
C ILE A 213 -17.91 -9.30 4.61
N GLY A 214 -16.95 -8.62 5.25
CA GLY A 214 -15.76 -9.25 5.82
C GLY A 214 -16.09 -10.33 6.83
N GLU A 215 -16.93 -10.04 7.82
CA GLU A 215 -17.36 -11.02 8.82
C GLU A 215 -18.00 -12.26 8.19
N LEU A 216 -18.87 -12.06 7.20
CA LEU A 216 -19.52 -13.16 6.47
C LEU A 216 -18.49 -14.00 5.69
N MET A 217 -17.57 -13.36 4.97
CA MET A 217 -16.55 -14.05 4.18
C MET A 217 -15.57 -14.79 5.07
N MET A 218 -15.00 -14.13 6.07
CA MET A 218 -14.00 -14.69 6.98
C MET A 218 -14.56 -15.91 7.73
N THR A 219 -15.80 -15.84 8.21
CA THR A 219 -16.48 -16.98 8.86
C THR A 219 -16.52 -18.20 7.94
N ARG A 220 -16.96 -18.03 6.69
CA ARG A 220 -17.10 -19.13 5.74
C ARG A 220 -15.75 -19.67 5.27
N LEU A 221 -14.78 -18.79 5.01
CA LEU A 221 -13.45 -19.17 4.56
C LEU A 221 -12.66 -19.90 5.66
N ARG A 222 -12.79 -19.49 6.93
CA ARG A 222 -12.17 -20.22 8.06
C ARG A 222 -12.78 -21.60 8.26
N ALA A 223 -14.10 -21.74 8.13
CA ALA A 223 -14.75 -23.06 8.13
C ALA A 223 -14.29 -23.95 6.97
N MET A 224 -13.89 -23.38 5.84
CA MET A 224 -13.23 -24.13 4.76
C MET A 224 -11.80 -24.49 5.13
N GLN A 225 -11.04 -23.58 5.74
CA GLN A 225 -9.66 -23.82 6.17
C GLN A 225 -9.53 -25.02 7.12
N GLU A 226 -10.48 -25.19 8.05
CA GLU A 226 -10.53 -26.36 8.94
C GLU A 226 -10.72 -27.70 8.20
N ARG A 227 -11.27 -27.66 6.98
CA ARG A 227 -11.63 -28.84 6.18
C ARG A 227 -10.65 -29.15 5.06
N PHE A 228 -9.89 -28.17 4.61
CA PHE A 228 -9.02 -28.27 3.43
C PHE A 228 -7.58 -27.91 3.82
N PRO A 229 -6.68 -28.91 3.99
CA PRO A 229 -5.29 -28.68 4.36
C PRO A 229 -4.48 -27.89 3.31
N GLU A 230 -5.02 -27.74 2.10
CA GLU A 230 -4.49 -26.85 1.06
C GLU A 230 -4.59 -25.38 1.45
N ILE A 231 -5.51 -24.98 2.34
CA ILE A 231 -5.68 -23.59 2.76
C ILE A 231 -4.72 -23.29 3.92
N ALA A 232 -3.59 -22.65 3.62
CA ALA A 232 -2.60 -22.28 4.63
C ALA A 232 -3.10 -21.16 5.54
N GLU A 233 -3.73 -20.13 4.96
CA GLU A 233 -4.20 -18.97 5.70
C GLU A 233 -5.45 -18.37 5.06
N VAL A 234 -6.37 -17.90 5.91
CA VAL A 234 -7.47 -16.99 5.56
C VAL A 234 -7.16 -15.64 6.18
N ARG A 235 -7.00 -14.60 5.36
CA ARG A 235 -6.63 -13.25 5.80
C ARG A 235 -7.38 -12.16 5.04
N GLY A 236 -7.34 -10.95 5.57
CA GLY A 236 -7.97 -9.78 4.96
C GLY A 236 -8.73 -8.91 5.96
N ARG A 237 -9.32 -7.84 5.45
CA ARG A 237 -10.21 -6.93 6.21
C ARG A 237 -11.35 -6.44 5.31
N GLY A 238 -12.53 -6.28 5.89
CA GLY A 238 -13.72 -5.80 5.18
C GLY A 238 -14.01 -6.60 3.90
N ALA A 239 -14.19 -5.91 2.78
CA ALA A 239 -14.45 -6.53 1.48
C ALA A 239 -13.15 -6.83 0.70
N MET A 240 -12.03 -7.05 1.38
CA MET A 240 -10.72 -7.43 0.83
C MET A 240 -10.19 -8.66 1.58
N ASN A 241 -10.59 -9.85 1.14
CA ASN A 241 -10.25 -11.12 1.78
C ASN A 241 -9.59 -12.08 0.78
N ALA A 242 -8.68 -12.91 1.28
CA ALA A 242 -7.94 -13.89 0.50
C ALA A 242 -7.81 -15.22 1.25
N ILE A 243 -7.56 -16.27 0.47
CA ILE A 243 -7.05 -17.54 0.94
C ILE A 243 -5.71 -17.79 0.26
N GLU A 244 -4.76 -18.35 0.98
CA GLU A 244 -3.50 -18.80 0.40
C GLU A 244 -3.47 -20.32 0.32
N LEU A 245 -3.11 -20.81 -0.86
CA LEU A 245 -3.07 -22.24 -1.15
C LEU A 245 -1.65 -22.77 -1.11
N VAL A 246 -1.47 -23.93 -0.46
CA VAL A 246 -0.20 -24.66 -0.35
C VAL A 246 -0.38 -26.11 -0.77
N GLN A 247 0.73 -26.78 -1.07
CA GLN A 247 0.71 -28.23 -1.22
C GLN A 247 0.37 -28.87 0.14
N PRO A 248 -0.55 -29.87 0.19
CA PRO A 248 -1.00 -30.47 1.43
C PRO A 248 0.14 -30.92 2.35
N GLY A 249 0.10 -30.49 3.61
CA GLY A 249 1.10 -30.86 4.62
C GLY A 249 2.44 -30.11 4.52
N THR A 250 2.52 -29.06 3.70
CA THR A 250 3.73 -28.23 3.54
C THR A 250 3.40 -26.74 3.65
N SER A 251 4.42 -25.89 3.69
CA SER A 251 4.29 -24.45 3.49
C SER A 251 4.54 -24.03 2.04
N THR A 252 4.79 -24.97 1.12
CA THR A 252 5.13 -24.66 -0.27
C THR A 252 3.90 -24.13 -1.02
N PRO A 253 3.96 -22.92 -1.62
CA PRO A 253 2.86 -22.39 -2.43
C PRO A 253 2.41 -23.39 -3.51
N HIS A 254 1.10 -23.45 -3.74
CA HIS A 254 0.53 -24.21 -4.84
C HIS A 254 0.41 -23.30 -6.09
N ASP A 255 1.54 -23.07 -6.77
CA ASP A 255 1.64 -22.26 -7.99
C ASP A 255 0.94 -22.88 -9.21
#